data_AF-A0AAN6MFC7-F1
#
_entry.id   AF-A0AAN6MFC7-F1
#
_cell.length_a   1.000
_cell.length_b   1.000
_cell.length_c   1.000
_cell.angle_alpha   90.00
_cell.angle_beta   90.00
_cell.angle_gamma   90.00
#
_symmetry.space_group_name_H-M   'P 1'
#
loop_
_entity.id
_entity.type
_entity.pdbx_description
1 polymer ?
#
loop_
_entity_poly.entity_id
_entity_poly.type
_entity_poly.pdbx_seq_one_letter_code
_entity_poly.pdbx_strand_id
1 'polypeptide(L)'
;MKEGEKEEIDIDIEIPPKILQDVLDDSRKQQADSSDCHLGDVKGDRKDKLEEYCTWTLQQVESDRWREALQAANQFAMDQFLELNSILQHPKVTAELMVKGGVKPGIALQFVSNIKKSQQEAKKP
;
A
#
# COMPACT_ATOMS: atom_id res chain seq x y z
N MET A 1 -28.94 16.36 13.81
CA MET A 1 -29.19 14.92 13.59
C MET A 1 -29.22 14.67 12.09
N LYS A 2 -28.78 13.46 11.69
CA LYS A 2 -28.55 12.90 10.34
C LYS A 2 -27.15 13.20 9.79
N GLU A 3 -26.13 12.50 10.27
CA GLU A 3 -25.71 11.14 9.82
C GLU A 3 -25.67 11.06 8.30
N GLY A 4 -24.48 11.33 7.74
CA GLY A 4 -24.15 10.99 6.37
C GLY A 4 -23.74 9.52 6.35
N GLU A 5 -24.65 8.68 5.88
CA GLU A 5 -24.40 7.29 5.52
C GLU A 5 -23.18 7.22 4.59
N LYS A 6 -22.17 6.48 5.00
CA LYS A 6 -21.11 6.02 4.10
C LYS A 6 -21.69 4.81 3.40
N GLU A 7 -22.16 5.00 2.17
CA GLU A 7 -22.60 3.91 1.31
C GLU A 7 -21.37 3.03 1.02
N GLU A 8 -21.30 1.87 1.66
CA GLU A 8 -20.29 0.85 1.37
C GLU A 8 -20.64 0.25 0.01
N ILE A 9 -19.93 0.69 -1.02
CA ILE A 9 -20.04 0.20 -2.38
C ILE A 9 -19.43 -1.21 -2.41
N ASP A 10 -20.28 -2.24 -2.36
CA ASP A 10 -19.88 -3.63 -2.52
C ASP A 10 -19.63 -3.89 -4.01
N ILE A 11 -18.39 -3.67 -4.44
CA ILE A 11 -17.99 -3.84 -5.83
C ILE A 11 -17.39 -5.24 -5.97
N ASP A 12 -18.26 -6.19 -6.30
CA ASP A 12 -17.88 -7.55 -6.70
C ASP A 12 -17.30 -7.51 -8.13
N ILE A 13 -16.08 -6.96 -8.26
CA ILE A 13 -15.33 -6.97 -9.51
C ILE A 13 -14.33 -8.10 -9.41
N GLU A 14 -14.58 -9.19 -10.14
CA GLU A 14 -13.61 -10.25 -10.28
C GLU A 14 -12.38 -9.70 -11.04
N ILE A 15 -11.31 -9.32 -10.32
CA ILE A 15 -10.08 -8.86 -10.95
C ILE A 15 -9.51 -9.99 -11.80
N PRO A 16 -9.34 -9.79 -13.12
CA PRO A 16 -8.73 -10.77 -13.99
C PRO A 16 -7.31 -11.12 -13.49
N PRO A 17 -6.96 -12.40 -13.35
CA PRO A 17 -5.68 -12.83 -12.77
C PRO A 17 -4.45 -12.32 -13.53
N LYS A 18 -4.60 -11.90 -14.80
CA LYS A 18 -3.54 -11.27 -15.58
C LYS A 18 -3.08 -9.94 -14.98
N ILE A 19 -4.01 -9.12 -14.47
CA ILE A 19 -3.68 -7.83 -13.83
C ILE A 19 -2.93 -8.07 -12.52
N LEU A 20 -3.28 -9.14 -11.79
CA LEU A 20 -2.58 -9.54 -10.58
C LEU A 20 -1.14 -9.99 -10.88
N GLN A 21 -0.96 -10.77 -11.94
CA GLN A 21 0.37 -11.14 -12.42
C GLN A 21 1.16 -9.92 -12.85
N ASP A 22 0.59 -9.02 -13.65
CA ASP A 22 1.28 -7.82 -14.13
C ASP A 22 1.79 -6.95 -12.97
N VAL A 23 0.99 -6.74 -11.91
CA VAL A 23 1.41 -5.98 -10.72
C VAL A 23 2.56 -6.69 -9.97
N LEU A 24 2.49 -8.01 -9.82
CA LEU A 24 3.53 -8.81 -9.16
C LEU A 24 4.81 -8.90 -10.02
N ASP A 25 4.67 -9.01 -11.35
CA ASP A 25 5.76 -9.06 -12.31
C ASP A 25 6.47 -7.71 -12.43
N ASP A 26 5.75 -6.59 -12.39
CA ASP A 26 6.35 -5.26 -12.37
C ASP A 26 7.12 -5.01 -11.07
N SER A 27 6.59 -5.48 -9.92
CA SER A 27 7.31 -5.44 -8.65
C SER A 27 8.54 -6.36 -8.67
N ARG A 28 8.43 -7.56 -9.23
CA ARG A 28 9.52 -8.55 -9.35
C ARG A 28 10.62 -8.10 -10.29
N LYS A 29 10.31 -7.52 -11.46
CA LYS A 29 11.29 -7.00 -12.41
C LYS A 29 12.17 -5.92 -11.77
N GLN A 30 11.57 -5.04 -10.97
CA GLN A 30 12.32 -4.01 -10.25
C GLN A 30 13.25 -4.56 -9.14
N GLN A 31 13.00 -5.77 -8.62
CA GLN A 31 13.92 -6.45 -7.70
C GLN A 31 15.13 -7.08 -8.43
N ALA A 32 14.98 -7.49 -9.69
CA ALA A 32 16.04 -8.17 -10.44
C ALA A 32 17.07 -7.21 -11.08
N ASP A 33 16.68 -5.98 -11.38
CA ASP A 33 17.55 -4.96 -12.00
C ASP A 33 18.42 -4.18 -10.99
N SER A 34 18.60 -4.67 -9.76
CA SER A 34 19.45 -4.03 -8.74
C SER A 34 20.97 -4.15 -9.01
N SER A 35 21.38 -4.53 -10.21
CA SER A 35 22.79 -4.60 -10.61
C SER A 35 23.06 -3.58 -11.72
N ASP A 36 23.50 -2.39 -11.30
CA ASP A 36 24.25 -1.39 -12.08
C ASP A 36 23.51 -0.65 -13.22
N CYS A 37 23.11 0.61 -12.98
CA CYS A 37 23.73 1.77 -13.63
C CYS A 37 23.03 3.11 -13.25
N HIS A 38 23.85 4.15 -13.11
CA HIS A 38 23.57 5.53 -12.71
C HIS A 38 22.29 6.20 -13.26
N LEU A 39 21.40 6.64 -12.36
CA LEU A 39 20.45 7.74 -12.59
C LEU A 39 19.94 8.33 -11.25
N GLY A 40 20.53 9.46 -10.85
CA GLY A 40 19.92 10.45 -9.94
C GLY A 40 19.66 10.01 -8.49
N ASP A 41 20.44 10.57 -7.56
CA ASP A 41 20.18 10.66 -6.12
C ASP A 41 18.78 11.24 -5.80
N VAL A 42 17.72 10.44 -5.92
CA VAL A 42 16.51 10.59 -5.09
C VAL A 42 16.67 9.57 -3.96
N LYS A 43 17.61 9.89 -3.08
CA LYS A 43 18.11 9.07 -1.98
C LYS A 43 17.00 8.70 -1.00
N GLY A 44 16.56 7.46 -1.14
CA GLY A 44 15.65 6.72 -0.29
C GLY A 44 15.24 5.53 -1.12
N ASP A 45 15.79 4.35 -0.82
CA ASP A 45 15.49 3.12 -1.54
C ASP A 45 13.96 2.98 -1.62
N ARG A 46 13.42 2.46 -2.73
CA ARG A 46 11.96 2.26 -2.86
C ARG A 46 11.42 1.48 -1.66
N LYS A 47 12.26 0.60 -1.10
CA LYS A 47 12.04 -0.09 0.16
C LYS A 47 12.02 0.84 1.38
N ASP A 48 12.98 1.75 1.51
CA ASP A 48 13.04 2.71 2.62
C ASP A 48 11.79 3.59 2.67
N LYS A 49 11.32 4.06 1.51
CA LYS A 49 10.07 4.85 1.42
C LYS A 49 8.84 4.04 1.84
N LEU A 50 8.82 2.74 1.51
CA LEU A 50 7.78 1.84 1.96
C LEU A 50 7.86 1.60 3.47
N GLU A 51 9.06 1.44 4.03
CA GLU A 51 9.28 1.29 5.47
C GLU A 51 8.89 2.55 6.25
N GLU A 52 9.25 3.73 5.77
CA GLU A 52 8.83 5.03 6.32
C GLU A 52 7.31 5.13 6.33
N TYR A 53 6.65 4.73 5.24
CA TYR A 53 5.20 4.72 5.17
C TYR A 53 4.58 3.74 6.16
N CYS A 54 5.09 2.52 6.25
CA CYS A 54 4.66 1.53 7.23
C CYS A 54 4.80 2.08 8.67
N THR A 55 5.89 2.79 8.97
CA THR A 55 6.08 3.44 10.27
C THR A 55 5.06 4.56 10.50
N TRP A 56 4.85 5.42 9.51
CA TRP A 56 3.88 6.53 9.57
C TRP A 56 2.46 6.01 9.81
N THR A 57 2.04 4.94 9.13
CA THR A 57 0.67 4.41 9.28
C THR A 57 0.37 3.93 10.70
N LEU A 58 1.35 3.36 11.41
CA LEU A 58 1.21 2.92 12.80
C LEU A 58 1.07 4.11 13.78
N GLN A 59 1.65 5.27 13.44
CA GLN A 59 1.53 6.50 14.22
C GLN A 59 0.13 7.13 14.10
N GLN A 60 -0.62 6.82 13.04
CA GLN A 60 -1.96 7.37 12.82
C GLN A 60 -3.05 6.66 13.64
N VAL A 61 -2.74 5.58 14.34
CA VAL A 61 -3.74 4.71 14.99
C VAL A 61 -3.40 4.52 16.47
N GLU A 62 -4.36 4.83 17.34
CA GLU A 62 -4.24 4.70 18.81
C GLU A 62 -4.78 3.36 19.33
N SER A 63 -5.69 2.71 18.58
CA SER A 63 -6.28 1.44 18.99
C SER A 63 -5.33 0.27 18.76
N ASP A 64 -5.05 -0.50 19.81
CA ASP A 64 -4.17 -1.68 19.73
C ASP A 64 -4.66 -2.73 18.73
N ARG A 65 -5.96 -3.04 18.76
CA ARG A 65 -6.59 -4.00 17.83
C ARG A 65 -6.48 -3.53 16.37
N TRP A 66 -6.59 -2.22 16.15
CA TRP A 66 -6.45 -1.66 14.81
C TRP A 66 -5.00 -1.64 14.37
N ARG A 67 -4.09 -1.27 15.28
CA ARG A 67 -2.64 -1.26 15.08
C ARG A 67 -2.10 -2.64 14.70
N GLU A 68 -2.55 -3.69 15.37
CA GLU A 68 -2.19 -5.07 15.05
C GLU A 68 -2.60 -5.46 13.62
N ALA A 69 -3.84 -5.13 13.23
CA ALA A 69 -4.32 -5.41 11.88
C ALA A 69 -3.57 -4.58 10.81
N LEU A 70 -3.22 -3.34 11.13
CA LEU A 70 -2.41 -2.47 10.27
C LEU A 70 -0.97 -2.98 10.15
N GLN A 71 -0.39 -3.52 11.22
CA GLN A 71 0.94 -4.10 11.21
C GLN A 71 1.00 -5.34 10.31
N ALA A 72 -0.03 -6.18 10.31
CA ALA A 72 -0.15 -7.29 9.37
C ALA A 72 -0.22 -6.81 7.91
N ALA A 73 -0.93 -5.71 7.66
CA ALA A 73 -0.98 -5.08 6.33
C ALA A 73 0.38 -4.52 5.90
N ASN A 74 1.10 -3.88 6.82
CA ASN A 74 2.45 -3.35 6.58
C ASN A 74 3.44 -4.47 6.28
N GLN A 75 3.41 -5.56 7.05
CA GLN A 75 4.24 -6.74 6.81
C GLN A 75 3.95 -7.35 5.43
N PHE A 76 2.67 -7.51 5.09
CA PHE A 76 2.28 -8.00 3.76
C PHE A 76 2.83 -7.10 2.64
N ALA A 77 2.74 -5.78 2.79
CA ALA A 77 3.28 -4.84 1.81
C ALA A 77 4.81 -4.94 1.68
N MET A 78 5.53 -5.13 2.79
CA MET A 78 6.97 -5.33 2.78
C MET A 78 7.38 -6.67 2.14
N ASP A 79 6.68 -7.75 2.48
CA ASP A 79 6.97 -9.11 1.98
C ASP A 79 6.68 -9.24 0.48
N GLN A 80 5.61 -8.61 0.00
CA GLN A 80 5.24 -8.59 -1.42
C GLN A 80 5.93 -7.45 -2.20
N PHE A 81 6.74 -6.63 -1.54
CA PHE A 81 7.36 -5.43 -2.09
C PHE A 81 6.36 -4.54 -2.86
N LEU A 82 5.27 -4.16 -2.19
CA LEU A 82 4.26 -3.26 -2.73
C LEU A 82 4.75 -1.82 -2.64
N GLU A 83 5.61 -1.44 -3.58
CA GLU A 83 6.16 -0.10 -3.68
C GLU A 83 5.06 0.98 -3.84
N LEU A 84 5.26 2.14 -3.20
CA LEU A 84 4.20 3.15 -3.05
C LEU A 84 3.66 3.69 -4.39
N ASN A 85 4.50 3.87 -5.42
CA ASN A 85 4.03 4.33 -6.72
C ASN A 85 3.18 3.25 -7.41
N SER A 86 3.56 1.98 -7.33
CA SER A 86 2.74 0.85 -7.82
C SER A 86 1.36 0.85 -7.16
N ILE A 87 1.31 1.05 -5.84
CA ILE A 87 0.02 1.15 -5.12
C ILE A 87 -0.79 2.36 -5.61
N LEU A 88 -0.15 3.50 -5.88
CA LEU A 88 -0.85 4.68 -6.40
C LEU A 88 -1.39 4.51 -7.81
N GLN A 89 -0.73 3.70 -8.66
CA GLN A 89 -1.22 3.37 -10.00
C GLN A 89 -2.40 2.40 -9.93
N HIS A 90 -2.38 1.45 -8.99
CA HIS A 90 -3.35 0.36 -8.92
C HIS A 90 -3.97 0.14 -7.53
N PRO A 91 -4.53 1.18 -6.87
CA PRO A 91 -4.91 1.09 -5.45
C PRO A 91 -6.01 0.07 -5.18
N LYS A 92 -6.94 -0.13 -6.11
CA LYS A 92 -7.99 -1.17 -6.00
C LYS A 92 -7.39 -2.57 -6.06
N VAL A 93 -6.53 -2.81 -7.04
CA VAL A 93 -5.85 -4.11 -7.23
C VAL A 93 -4.98 -4.44 -6.04
N THR A 94 -4.24 -3.46 -5.51
CA THR A 94 -3.44 -3.64 -4.30
C THR A 94 -4.31 -3.96 -3.10
N ALA A 95 -5.41 -3.22 -2.87
CA ALA A 95 -6.29 -3.49 -1.74
C ALA A 95 -6.88 -4.91 -1.80
N GLU A 96 -7.32 -5.35 -2.96
CA GLU A 96 -7.81 -6.71 -3.14
C GLU A 96 -6.72 -7.78 -2.98
N LEU A 97 -5.50 -7.52 -3.46
CA LEU A 97 -4.36 -8.40 -3.23
C LEU A 97 -4.06 -8.55 -1.74
N MET A 98 -4.09 -7.44 -0.98
CA MET A 98 -3.93 -7.47 0.47
C MET A 98 -5.04 -8.29 1.13
N VAL A 99 -6.29 -8.15 0.69
CA VAL A 99 -7.43 -8.94 1.19
C VAL A 99 -7.26 -10.43 0.90
N LYS A 100 -6.85 -10.79 -0.32
CA LYS A 100 -6.49 -12.17 -0.68
C LYS A 100 -5.34 -12.71 0.17
N GLY A 101 -4.44 -11.82 0.62
CA GLY A 101 -3.37 -12.11 1.57
C GLY A 101 -3.79 -12.21 3.04
N GLY A 102 -5.08 -12.05 3.37
CA GLY A 102 -5.61 -12.15 4.74
C GLY A 102 -5.70 -10.82 5.49
N VAL A 103 -5.39 -9.69 4.84
CA VAL A 103 -5.61 -8.35 5.43
C VAL A 103 -7.10 -8.03 5.43
N LYS A 104 -7.61 -7.44 6.52
CA LYS A 104 -9.03 -7.05 6.59
C LYS A 104 -9.36 -5.98 5.52
N PRO A 105 -10.52 -6.05 4.84
CA PRO A 105 -10.87 -5.09 3.78
C PRO A 105 -10.78 -3.62 4.18
N GLY A 106 -11.33 -3.24 5.35
CA GLY A 106 -11.23 -1.86 5.84
C GLY A 106 -9.79 -1.40 6.11
N ILE A 107 -8.91 -2.32 6.50
CA ILE A 107 -7.48 -2.04 6.71
C ILE A 107 -6.77 -1.87 5.38
N ALA A 108 -7.02 -2.76 4.41
CA ALA A 108 -6.44 -2.67 3.07
C ALA A 108 -6.85 -1.36 2.38
N LEU A 109 -8.13 -0.99 2.45
CA LEU A 109 -8.64 0.27 1.91
C LEU A 109 -8.01 1.49 2.60
N GLN A 110 -7.88 1.47 3.92
CA GLN A 110 -7.21 2.53 4.66
C GLN A 110 -5.74 2.65 4.26
N PHE A 111 -5.04 1.52 4.14
CA PHE A 111 -3.63 1.47 3.77
C PHE A 111 -3.39 2.07 2.39
N VAL A 112 -4.17 1.75 1.36
CA VAL A 112 -3.96 2.32 0.02
C VAL A 112 -4.38 3.79 -0.06
N SER A 113 -5.40 4.20 0.71
CA SER A 113 -5.96 5.55 0.68
C SER A 113 -5.04 6.60 1.34
N ASN A 114 -4.27 6.18 2.34
CA ASN A 114 -3.44 7.08 3.14
C ASN A 114 -2.11 7.47 2.49
N ILE A 115 -1.68 6.82 1.41
CA ILE A 115 -0.39 7.09 0.75
C ILE A 115 -0.29 8.54 0.26
N LYS A 116 -1.38 9.11 -0.28
CA LYS A 116 -1.38 10.52 -0.70
C LYS A 116 -1.24 11.47 0.48
N LYS A 117 -1.81 11.10 1.64
CA LYS A 117 -1.76 11.90 2.87
C LYS A 117 -0.34 11.90 3.44
N SER A 118 0.30 10.74 3.55
CA SER A 118 1.67 10.63 4.05
C SER A 118 2.67 11.41 3.18
N GLN A 119 2.54 11.34 1.85
CA GLN A 119 3.39 12.10 0.93
C GLN A 119 3.18 13.63 1.02
N GLN A 120 1.99 14.10 1.40
CA GLN A 120 1.74 15.52 1.61
C GLN A 120 2.33 16.01 2.93
N GLU A 121 2.28 15.18 3.98
CA GLU A 121 2.90 15.49 5.28
C GLU A 121 4.43 15.52 5.19
N ALA A 122 5.03 14.59 4.45
CA ALA A 122 6.46 14.57 4.20
C ALA A 122 6.98 15.78 3.39
N LYS A 123 6.09 16.53 2.72
CA LYS A 123 6.42 17.73 1.93
C LYS A 123 6.24 19.04 2.70
N LYS A 124 5.72 19.00 3.93
CA LYS A 124 5.59 20.20 4.75
C LYS A 124 6.96 20.54 5.36
N PRO A 125 7.45 21.78 5.20
CA PRO A 125 8.76 22.22 5.69
C PRO A 125 8.82 22.27 7.22
#